data_AF-A0A2X2C8P9-F1
#
_entry.id   AF-A0A2X2C8P9-F1
#
_cell.length_a   1.000
_cell.length_b   1.000
_cell.length_c   1.000
_cell.angle_alpha   90.00
_cell.angle_beta   90.00
_cell.angle_gamma   90.00
#
_symmetry.space_group_name_H-M   'P 1'
#
loop_
_entity.id
_entity.type
_entity.pdbx_description
1 polymer ?
#
loop_
_entity_poly.entity_id
_entity_poly.type
_entity_poly.pdbx_seq_one_letter_code
_entity_poly.pdbx_strand_id
1 'polypeptide(L)'
;MFLHDGHLEALFIDASARGLGIGKQLISHALSLYPNLSVDVNEQNQQAVGFYQHMGFQISGRSELDNQGRAYPLLHLSRAKKITL
;
A
#
# COMPACT_ATOMS: atom_id res chain seq x y z
N MET A 1 3.28 10.40 4.23
CA MET A 1 2.99 9.52 3.08
C MET A 1 4.00 9.85 2.00
N PHE A 2 4.74 8.87 1.50
CA PHE A 2 5.71 9.02 0.43
C PHE A 2 5.14 8.39 -0.84
N LEU A 3 4.68 9.25 -1.75
CA LEU A 3 3.99 8.87 -2.99
C LEU A 3 4.77 9.48 -4.16
N HIS A 4 5.23 8.63 -5.07
CA HIS A 4 5.97 9.03 -6.26
C HIS A 4 5.35 8.34 -7.49
N ASP A 5 4.84 9.13 -8.43
CA ASP A 5 4.28 8.68 -9.71
C ASP A 5 3.35 7.44 -9.63
N GLY A 6 2.41 7.46 -8.68
CA GLY A 6 1.45 6.36 -8.51
C GLY A 6 2.00 5.12 -7.80
N HIS A 7 3.19 5.22 -7.21
CA HIS A 7 3.75 4.24 -6.31
C HIS A 7 3.87 4.79 -4.89
N LEU A 8 3.22 4.11 -3.95
CA LEU A 8 3.29 4.42 -2.53
C LEU A 8 4.46 3.65 -1.89
N GLU A 9 5.57 4.34 -1.68
CA GLU A 9 6.78 3.75 -1.07
C GLU A 9 6.60 3.53 0.43
N ALA A 10 5.91 4.46 1.10
CA ALA A 10 5.72 4.39 2.54
C ALA A 10 4.51 5.18 3.06
N LEU A 11 3.79 4.55 3.97
CA LEU A 11 2.71 5.16 4.76
C LEU A 11 2.89 4.82 6.24
N PHE A 12 3.11 5.86 7.04
CA PHE A 12 3.20 5.75 8.49
C PHE A 12 2.07 6.54 9.14
N ILE A 13 1.41 5.92 10.11
CA ILE A 13 0.38 6.53 10.93
C ILE A 13 0.75 6.26 12.38
N ASP A 14 0.75 7.33 13.17
CA ASP A 14 0.99 7.24 14.60
C ASP A 14 0.07 6.20 15.25
N ALA A 15 0.62 5.41 16.17
CA ALA A 15 -0.13 4.34 16.81
C ALA A 15 -1.40 4.84 17.51
N SER A 16 -1.37 6.03 18.14
CA SER A 16 -2.53 6.63 18.80
C SER A 16 -3.59 7.11 17.82
N ALA A 17 -3.24 7.24 16.54
CA ALA A 17 -4.12 7.75 15.49
C ALA A 17 -4.66 6.63 14.57
N ARG A 18 -4.28 5.37 14.81
CA ARG A 18 -4.81 4.21 14.08
C ARG A 18 -6.28 3.94 14.46
N GLY A 19 -7.03 3.35 13.53
CA GLY A 19 -8.46 3.07 13.72
C GLY A 19 -9.38 4.29 13.53
N LEU A 20 -8.84 5.51 13.48
CA LEU A 20 -9.62 6.75 13.28
C LEU A 20 -9.94 7.05 11.80
N GLY A 21 -9.64 6.12 10.89
CA GLY A 21 -9.90 6.27 9.45
C GLY A 21 -8.88 7.10 8.68
N ILE A 22 -7.84 7.64 9.31
CA ILE A 22 -6.79 8.46 8.67
C ILE A 22 -6.12 7.72 7.51
N GLY A 23 -5.75 6.45 7.72
CA GLY A 23 -5.13 5.65 6.65
C GLY A 23 -6.04 5.48 5.45
N LYS A 24 -7.33 5.23 5.68
CA LYS A 24 -8.33 5.14 4.61
C LYS A 24 -8.41 6.46 3.83
N GLN A 25 -8.45 7.60 4.53
CA GLN A 25 -8.49 8.92 3.88
C GLN A 25 -7.24 9.18 3.03
N LEU A 26 -6.05 8.89 3.55
CA LEU A 26 -4.78 9.06 2.82
C LEU A 26 -4.73 8.18 1.56
N ILE A 27 -5.14 6.91 1.66
CA ILE A 27 -5.20 6.01 0.50
C ILE A 27 -6.27 6.42 -0.50
N SER A 28 -7.44 6.85 -0.04
CA SER A 28 -8.48 7.39 -0.92
C SER A 28 -8.00 8.63 -1.68
N HIS A 29 -7.25 9.52 -1.02
CA HIS A 29 -6.64 10.67 -1.68
C HIS A 29 -5.60 10.22 -2.73
N ALA A 30 -4.69 9.32 -2.38
CA ALA A 30 -3.70 8.78 -3.34
C ALA A 30 -4.37 8.13 -4.56
N LEU A 31 -5.45 7.36 -4.37
CA LEU A 31 -6.21 6.75 -5.45
C LEU A 31 -6.98 7.75 -6.32
N SER A 32 -7.35 8.91 -5.76
CA SER A 32 -7.97 9.99 -6.56
C SER A 32 -6.99 10.64 -7.53
N LEU A 33 -5.70 10.68 -7.17
CA LEU A 33 -4.61 11.18 -8.01
C LEU A 33 -4.11 10.10 -8.98
N TYR A 34 -3.99 8.87 -8.49
CA TYR A 34 -3.46 7.71 -9.21
C TYR A 34 -4.43 6.53 -9.11
N PRO A 35 -5.39 6.41 -10.05
CA PRO A 35 -6.39 5.34 -10.01
C PRO A 35 -5.82 3.92 -10.11
N ASN A 36 -4.58 3.78 -10.59
CA ASN A 36 -3.83 2.53 -10.71
C ASN A 36 -2.68 2.47 -9.68
N LEU A 37 -2.94 2.86 -8.43
CA LEU A 37 -1.91 2.95 -7.39
C LEU A 37 -1.27 1.58 -7.11
N SER A 38 0.03 1.59 -6.89
CA SER A 38 0.81 0.45 -6.40
C SER A 38 1.45 0.75 -5.04
N VAL A 39 1.76 -0.29 -4.27
CA VAL A 39 2.39 -0.19 -2.95
C VAL A 39 3.27 -1.40 -2.70
N ASP A 40 4.40 -1.16 -2.05
CA ASP A 40 5.24 -2.21 -1.48
C ASP A 40 5.03 -2.26 0.04
N VAL A 41 4.93 -3.48 0.58
CA VAL A 41 4.76 -3.69 2.02
C VAL A 41 5.63 -4.86 2.46
N ASN A 42 6.29 -4.71 3.60
CA ASN A 42 6.99 -5.82 4.22
C ASN A 42 5.98 -6.96 4.51
N GLU A 43 6.29 -8.17 4.05
CA GLU A 43 5.44 -9.35 4.17
C GLU A 43 5.09 -9.66 5.64
N GLN A 44 5.99 -9.38 6.57
CA GLN A 44 5.78 -9.64 8.00
C GLN A 44 4.78 -8.66 8.62
N ASN A 45 4.52 -7.51 7.99
CA ASN A 45 3.56 -6.53 8.46
C ASN A 45 2.13 -6.92 8.05
N GLN A 46 1.63 -8.01 8.64
CA GLN A 46 0.32 -8.58 8.35
C GLN A 46 -0.83 -7.58 8.58
N GLN A 47 -0.67 -6.64 9.52
CA GLN A 47 -1.63 -5.55 9.72
C GLN A 47 -1.72 -4.64 8.48
N ALA A 48 -0.59 -4.21 7.94
CA ALA A 48 -0.56 -3.37 6.75
C ALA A 48 -1.04 -4.13 5.50
N VAL A 49 -0.64 -5.39 5.35
CA VAL A 49 -1.12 -6.26 4.26
C VAL A 49 -2.65 -6.34 4.28
N GLY A 50 -3.23 -6.68 5.44
CA GLY A 50 -4.69 -6.75 5.59
C GLY A 50 -5.38 -5.41 5.36
N PHE A 51 -4.77 -4.31 5.80
CA PHE A 51 -5.26 -2.96 5.53
C PHE A 51 -5.33 -2.66 4.02
N TYR A 52 -4.27 -2.93 3.26
CA TYR A 52 -4.27 -2.68 1.81
C TYR A 52 -5.24 -3.60 1.06
N GLN A 53 -5.32 -4.88 1.44
CA GLN A 53 -6.30 -5.82 0.88
C GLN A 53 -7.75 -5.37 1.15
N HIS A 54 -8.05 -4.90 2.36
CA HIS A 54 -9.36 -4.32 2.70
C HIS A 54 -9.66 -3.06 1.88
N MET A 55 -8.63 -2.29 1.51
CA MET A 55 -8.72 -1.16 0.60
C MET A 55 -8.81 -1.58 -0.89
N GLY A 56 -8.89 -2.87 -1.20
CA GLY A 56 -9.09 -3.40 -2.55
C GLY A 56 -7.81 -3.55 -3.38
N PHE A 57 -6.63 -3.48 -2.75
CA PHE A 57 -5.38 -3.85 -3.40
C PHE A 57 -5.25 -5.36 -3.47
N GLN A 58 -4.57 -5.84 -4.51
CA GLN A 58 -4.29 -7.26 -4.71
C GLN A 58 -2.78 -7.47 -4.78
N ILE A 59 -2.30 -8.61 -4.27
CA ILE A 59 -0.90 -9.00 -4.38
C ILE A 59 -0.61 -9.26 -5.86
N SER A 60 0.35 -8.54 -6.41
CA SER A 60 0.81 -8.67 -7.80
C SER A 60 2.22 -9.25 -7.90
N GLY A 61 2.93 -9.38 -6.77
CA GLY A 61 4.25 -10.01 -6.74
C GLY A 61 4.85 -10.07 -5.34
N ARG A 62 6.04 -10.66 -5.25
CA ARG A 62 6.84 -10.76 -4.04
C ARG A 62 8.33 -10.71 -4.38
N SER A 63 9.12 -10.06 -3.52
CA SER A 63 10.58 -10.06 -3.55
C SER A 63 11.13 -10.61 -2.24
N GLU A 64 12.20 -11.40 -2.30
CA GLU A 64 12.89 -11.91 -1.08
C GLU A 64 13.65 -10.82 -0.33
N LEU A 65 14.08 -9.80 -1.07
CA LEU A 65 14.88 -8.69 -0.56
C LEU A 65 14.11 -7.39 -0.67
N ASP A 66 14.45 -6.43 0.19
CA ASP A 66 14.01 -5.05 0.06
C ASP A 66 14.81 -4.28 -0.99
N ASN A 67 14.44 -3.01 -1.22
CA ASN A 67 15.12 -2.12 -2.18
C ASN A 67 16.58 -1.79 -1.81
N GLN A 68 17.05 -2.20 -0.62
CA GLN A 68 18.43 -2.08 -0.17
C GLN A 68 19.18 -3.43 -0.17
N GLY A 69 18.57 -4.50 -0.68
CA GLY A 69 19.17 -5.84 -0.74
C GLY A 69 19.16 -6.60 0.60
N ARG A 70 18.40 -6.15 1.59
CA ARG A 70 18.28 -6.81 2.90
C ARG A 70 17.22 -7.91 2.82
N ALA A 71 17.39 -8.98 3.60
CA ALA A 71 16.45 -10.11 3.67
C ALA A 71 15.15 -9.78 4.43
N TYR A 72 14.44 -8.77 3.93
CA TYR A 72 13.12 -8.34 4.37
C TYR A 72 12.16 -8.48 3.19
N PRO A 73 11.47 -9.62 3.08
CA PRO A 73 10.61 -9.86 1.94
C PRO A 73 9.53 -8.78 1.79
N LEU A 74 9.32 -8.34 0.56
CA LEU A 74 8.30 -7.37 0.19
C LEU A 74 7.19 -8.06 -0.60
N LEU A 75 5.95 -7.73 -0.29
CA LEU A 75 4.81 -7.95 -1.16
C LEU A 75 4.60 -6.69 -2.00
N HIS A 76 4.45 -6.89 -3.30
CA HIS A 76 4.04 -5.85 -4.24
C HIS A 76 2.53 -5.96 -4.40
N LEU A 77 1.81 -4.88 -4.16
CA LEU A 77 0.37 -4.83 -4.35
C LEU A 77 -0.01 -3.72 -5.31
N SER A 78 -1.07 -3.95 -6.08
CA SER A 78 -1.65 -2.95 -6.97
C SER A 78 -3.17 -2.95 -6.90
N ARG A 79 -3.76 -1.81 -7.24
CA ARG A 79 -5.21 -1.66 -7.40
C ARG A 79 -5.50 -1.03 -8.74
N ALA A 80 -6.12 -1.79 -9.64
CA ALA A 80 -6.55 -1.26 -10.92
C ALA A 80 -7.83 -0.42 -10.79
N LYS A 81 -7.95 0.62 -11.61
CA LYS A 81 -9.21 1.36 -11.77
C LYS A 81 -10.30 0.38 -12.21
N LYS A 82 -11.36 0.26 -11.42
CA LYS A 82 -12.56 -0.47 -11.86
C LYS A 82 -13.17 0.33 -13.02
N ILE A 83 -13.22 -0.27 -14.21
CA ILE A 83 -14.00 0.24 -15.32
C ILE A 83 -15.45 -0.10 -14.98
N THR A 84 -16.25 0.91 -14.67
CA THR A 84 -17.71 0.76 -14.59
C THR A 84 -18.24 0.89 -16.01
N LEU A 85 -18.80 -0.21 -16.53
CA LEU A 85 -19.53 -0.23 -17.81
C LEU A 85 -20.86 0.50 -17.69
#